data_AF-D4VKF8-F1
#
_entry.id   AF-D4VKF8-F1
#
_cell.length_a   1.000
_cell.length_b   1.000
_cell.length_c   1.000
_cell.angle_alpha   90.00
_cell.angle_beta   90.00
_cell.angle_gamma   90.00
#
_symmetry.space_group_name_H-M   'P 1'
#
loop_
_entity.id
_entity.type
_entity.pdbx_description
1 polymer ?
#
loop_
_entity_poly.entity_id
_entity_poly.type
_entity_poly.pdbx_seq_one_letter_code
_entity_poly.pdbx_strand_id
1 'polypeptide(L)'
;MKKVALFLFLSVCFAQQSCSSDSVGTEPEENPQDILFKDDFNFFDEKVWTKETHEPGWTNQELQAYDAAHVSVGKDGDKSVLILTAERKGNKIYSGRINSKREKEFQVSQDRSKYQASQD
;
A
#
# COMPACT_ATOMS: atom_id res chain seq x y z
N MET A 1 -15.06 -39.48 -40.26
CA MET A 1 -16.11 -38.54 -39.81
C MET A 1 -15.54 -37.74 -38.64
N LYS A 2 -15.36 -36.43 -38.82
CA LYS A 2 -14.77 -35.52 -37.83
C LYS A 2 -15.77 -35.30 -36.69
N LYS A 3 -15.42 -35.60 -35.44
CA LYS A 3 -16.18 -35.16 -34.27
C LYS A 3 -15.49 -33.91 -33.72
N VAL A 4 -16.11 -32.76 -33.99
CA VAL A 4 -15.67 -31.45 -33.54
C VAL A 4 -15.96 -31.34 -32.04
N ALA A 5 -14.90 -31.14 -31.23
CA ALA A 5 -15.04 -30.78 -29.83
C ALA A 5 -15.40 -29.28 -29.76
N LEU A 6 -16.59 -28.98 -29.24
CA LEU A 6 -17.03 -27.61 -28.99
C LEU A 6 -16.53 -27.19 -27.60
N PHE A 7 -15.35 -26.58 -27.54
CA PHE A 7 -14.89 -25.88 -26.34
C PHE A 7 -15.55 -24.50 -26.28
N LEU A 8 -16.57 -24.37 -25.42
CA LEU A 8 -17.09 -23.08 -24.98
C LEU A 8 -16.06 -22.45 -24.05
N PHE A 9 -15.16 -21.63 -24.60
CA PHE A 9 -14.37 -20.68 -23.83
C PHE A 9 -15.33 -19.59 -23.33
N LEU A 10 -15.86 -19.74 -22.11
CA LEU A 10 -16.48 -18.64 -21.39
C LEU A 10 -15.34 -17.70 -20.96
N SER A 11 -14.97 -16.78 -21.86
CA SER A 11 -14.13 -15.64 -21.53
C SER A 11 -14.93 -14.73 -20.61
N VAL A 12 -14.83 -14.97 -19.31
CA VAL A 12 -15.25 -14.02 -18.29
C VAL A 12 -14.16 -12.95 -18.28
N CYS A 13 -14.38 -11.88 -19.03
CA CYS A 13 -13.63 -10.65 -18.88
C CYS A 13 -13.87 -10.14 -17.46
N PHE A 14 -12.96 -10.47 -16.55
CA PHE A 14 -12.81 -9.77 -15.28
C PHE A 14 -12.38 -8.35 -15.60
N ALA A 15 -13.35 -7.46 -15.88
CA ALA A 15 -13.14 -6.04 -15.71
C ALA A 15 -13.04 -5.78 -14.20
N GLN A 16 -11.87 -6.05 -13.61
CA GLN A 16 -11.56 -5.51 -12.31
C GLN A 16 -11.35 -4.02 -12.52
N GLN A 17 -12.37 -3.23 -12.19
CA GLN A 17 -12.19 -1.82 -11.91
C GLN A 17 -11.06 -1.72 -10.88
N SER A 18 -9.90 -1.25 -11.32
CA SER A 18 -8.92 -0.68 -10.41
C SER A 18 -9.66 0.41 -9.65
N CYS A 19 -9.75 0.28 -8.33
CA CYS A 19 -10.17 1.38 -7.48
C CYS A 19 -9.01 2.39 -7.40
N SER A 20 -8.69 3.03 -8.53
CA SER A 20 -8.12 4.37 -8.49
C SER A 20 -9.32 5.27 -8.22
N SER A 21 -9.46 5.78 -7.00
CA SER A 21 -10.40 6.87 -6.76
C SER A 21 -9.83 8.14 -7.40
N ASP A 22 -9.85 8.21 -8.73
CA ASP A 22 -9.77 9.47 -9.46
C ASP A 22 -11.12 10.19 -9.32
N SER A 23 -11.50 10.50 -8.08
CA SER A 23 -12.42 11.60 -7.88
C SER A 23 -11.65 12.85 -8.25
N VAL A 24 -11.88 13.36 -9.46
CA VAL A 24 -11.78 14.79 -9.77
C VAL A 24 -12.86 15.50 -8.95
N GLY A 25 -12.68 15.49 -7.63
CA GLY A 25 -13.30 16.41 -6.72
C GLY A 25 -12.24 17.46 -6.44
N THR A 26 -12.59 18.73 -6.60
CA THR A 26 -11.80 19.82 -6.04
C THR A 26 -11.41 19.42 -4.62
N GLU A 27 -10.11 19.19 -4.39
CA GLU A 27 -9.65 18.82 -3.06
C GLU A 27 -10.15 19.92 -2.11
N PRO A 28 -10.78 19.55 -0.97
CA PRO A 28 -11.09 20.54 0.04
C PRO A 28 -9.80 21.28 0.35
N GLU A 29 -9.79 22.60 0.20
CA GLU A 29 -8.64 23.41 0.54
C GLU A 29 -8.28 23.09 2.00
N GLU A 30 -7.16 22.41 2.21
CA GLU A 30 -6.75 22.05 3.56
C GLU A 30 -6.40 23.34 4.28
N ASN A 31 -7.24 23.78 5.22
CA ASN A 31 -6.89 24.90 6.07
C ASN A 31 -5.68 24.46 6.94
N PRO A 32 -4.51 25.10 6.80
CA PRO A 32 -3.31 24.67 7.51
C PRO A 32 -3.47 24.67 9.04
N GLN A 33 -4.42 25.44 9.56
CA GLN A 33 -4.73 25.50 11.00
C GLN A 33 -5.38 24.21 11.55
N ASP A 34 -5.94 23.37 10.68
CA ASP A 34 -6.63 22.13 11.06
C ASP A 34 -5.72 20.89 10.96
N ILE A 35 -4.48 21.04 10.47
CA ILE A 35 -3.54 19.93 10.28
C ILE A 35 -2.68 19.75 11.54
N LEU A 36 -2.99 18.70 12.32
CA LEU A 36 -2.21 18.34 13.51
C LEU A 36 -0.88 17.64 13.19
N PHE A 37 -0.86 16.87 12.10
CA PHE A 37 0.32 16.16 11.62
C PHE A 37 0.18 15.87 10.13
N LYS A 38 1.28 16.01 9.39
CA LYS A 38 1.38 15.64 7.98
C LYS A 38 2.80 15.16 7.72
N ASP A 39 2.91 14.10 6.94
CA ASP A 39 4.18 13.59 6.42
C ASP A 39 4.04 13.43 4.91
N ASP A 40 4.79 14.24 4.16
CA ASP A 40 4.84 14.18 2.70
C ASP A 40 5.85 13.13 2.20
N PHE A 41 6.47 12.37 3.11
CA PHE A 41 7.46 11.33 2.83
C PHE A 41 8.59 11.81 1.92
N ASN A 42 9.14 12.99 2.21
CA ASN A 42 10.37 13.46 1.55
C ASN A 42 11.60 12.63 1.98
N PHE A 43 11.55 12.03 3.17
CA PHE A 43 12.49 11.05 3.70
C PHE A 43 11.75 10.19 4.74
N PHE A 44 12.36 9.08 5.18
CA PHE A 44 11.77 8.24 6.22
C PHE A 44 12.13 8.80 7.61
N ASP A 45 11.20 9.47 8.28
CA ASP A 45 11.43 10.03 9.62
C ASP A 45 11.29 8.95 10.72
N GLU A 46 12.43 8.43 11.18
CA GLU A 46 12.49 7.43 12.25
C GLU A 46 12.01 7.94 13.63
N LYS A 47 11.80 9.25 13.80
CA LYS A 47 11.15 9.80 15.01
C LYS A 47 9.65 9.55 15.00
N VAL A 48 9.05 9.48 13.81
CA VAL A 48 7.63 9.21 13.64
C VAL A 48 7.39 7.73 13.39
N TRP A 49 8.12 7.12 12.46
CA TRP A 49 7.82 5.78 11.95
C TRP A 49 8.82 4.74 12.41
N THR A 50 8.33 3.52 12.63
CA THR A 50 9.13 2.33 12.91
C THR A 50 8.85 1.27 11.85
N LYS A 51 9.89 0.72 11.24
CA LYS A 51 9.80 -0.44 10.36
C LYS A 51 9.66 -1.70 11.20
N GLU A 52 8.68 -2.54 10.88
CA GLU A 52 8.43 -3.79 11.57
C GLU A 52 9.20 -4.95 10.93
N THR A 53 9.64 -5.89 11.76
CA THR A 53 10.25 -7.15 11.32
C THR A 53 9.51 -8.31 11.97
N HIS A 54 8.92 -9.19 11.17
CA HIS A 54 8.20 -10.38 11.64
C HIS A 54 8.31 -11.55 10.68
N GLU A 55 8.23 -12.75 11.21
CA GLU A 55 8.24 -13.99 10.43
C GLU A 55 6.88 -14.26 9.73
N PRO A 56 6.87 -15.04 8.64
CA PRO A 56 5.62 -15.52 8.04
C PRO A 56 4.71 -16.20 9.07
N GLY A 57 3.40 -15.95 8.96
CA GLY A 57 2.39 -16.52 9.84
C GLY A 57 2.28 -15.84 11.22
N TRP A 58 3.02 -14.74 11.46
CA TRP A 58 2.98 -14.00 12.73
C TRP A 58 1.56 -13.64 13.17
N THR A 59 0.73 -13.19 12.23
CA THR A 59 -0.68 -12.90 12.46
C THR A 59 -1.51 -13.35 11.25
N ASN A 60 -2.79 -13.65 11.47
CA ASN A 60 -3.79 -13.94 10.43
C ASN A 60 -3.42 -15.01 9.39
N GLN A 61 -2.45 -15.89 9.67
CA GLN A 61 -1.91 -16.85 8.69
C GLN A 61 -1.32 -16.16 7.44
N GLU A 62 -0.81 -14.94 7.59
CA GLU A 62 -0.13 -14.18 6.52
C GLU A 62 1.13 -14.91 6.01
N LEU A 63 1.42 -14.82 4.71
CA LEU A 63 2.49 -15.60 4.07
C LEU A 63 3.83 -14.85 3.99
N GLN A 64 3.79 -13.52 4.07
CA GLN A 64 4.93 -12.66 3.95
C GLN A 64 5.72 -12.57 5.27
N ALA A 65 7.04 -12.54 5.16
CA ALA A 65 7.88 -11.98 6.20
C ALA A 65 7.84 -10.44 6.07
N TYR A 66 7.77 -9.73 7.18
CA TYR A 66 7.98 -8.28 7.19
C TYR A 66 9.44 -7.99 7.49
N ASP A 67 10.07 -7.08 6.74
CA ASP A 67 11.41 -6.61 7.05
C ASP A 67 11.63 -5.15 6.61
N ALA A 68 12.73 -4.56 7.09
CA ALA A 68 13.06 -3.17 6.85
C ALA A 68 13.52 -2.86 5.41
N ALA A 69 14.00 -3.85 4.66
CA ALA A 69 14.49 -3.69 3.29
C ALA A 69 13.34 -3.47 2.30
N HIS A 70 12.15 -3.95 2.64
CA HIS A 70 10.93 -3.79 1.85
C HIS A 70 10.13 -2.53 2.21
N VAL A 71 10.73 -1.60 2.96
CA VAL A 71 10.18 -0.27 3.24
C VAL A 71 11.18 0.79 2.77
N SER A 72 10.75 1.65 1.87
CA SER A 72 11.57 2.76 1.37
C SER A 72 10.76 4.04 1.15
N VAL A 73 11.47 5.14 0.94
CA VAL A 73 10.90 6.37 0.41
C VAL A 73 11.50 6.58 -0.98
N GLY A 74 10.66 6.88 -1.96
CA GLY A 74 11.05 7.02 -3.36
C GLY A 74 10.22 8.05 -4.11
N LYS A 75 10.30 8.00 -5.44
CA LYS A 75 9.55 8.87 -6.34
C LYS A 75 8.54 8.08 -7.15
N ASP A 76 7.33 8.62 -7.25
CA ASP A 76 6.30 8.22 -8.22
C ASP A 76 5.90 9.46 -9.03
N GLY A 77 6.46 9.58 -10.25
CA GLY A 77 6.51 10.83 -10.98
C GLY A 77 7.18 11.94 -10.17
N ASP A 78 6.51 13.07 -10.01
CA ASP A 78 7.00 14.21 -9.22
C ASP A 78 6.78 14.07 -7.71
N LYS A 79 6.01 13.05 -7.27
CA LYS A 79 5.63 12.88 -5.86
C LYS A 79 6.70 12.12 -5.09
N SER A 80 6.96 12.57 -3.86
CA SER A 80 7.67 11.76 -2.87
C SER A 80 6.68 10.82 -2.19
N VAL A 81 7.03 9.53 -2.07
CA VAL A 81 6.09 8.52 -1.57
C VAL A 81 6.78 7.51 -0.66
N LEU A 82 6.05 7.03 0.35
CA LEU A 82 6.38 5.79 1.06
C LEU A 82 6.06 4.61 0.15
N ILE A 83 7.01 3.67 0.02
CA ILE A 83 6.88 2.46 -0.79
C ILE A 83 7.02 1.24 0.12
N LEU A 84 5.97 0.43 0.16
CA LEU A 84 5.96 -0.89 0.78
C LEU A 84 5.99 -1.93 -0.33
N THR A 85 7.10 -2.65 -0.46
CA THR A 85 7.32 -3.55 -1.60
C THR A 85 6.99 -4.97 -1.22
N ALA A 86 5.97 -5.56 -1.83
CA ALA A 86 5.79 -7.00 -1.79
C ALA A 86 6.72 -7.67 -2.83
N GLU A 87 7.49 -8.67 -2.41
CA GLU A 87 8.41 -9.39 -3.28
C GLU A 87 8.29 -10.90 -3.06
N ARG A 88 8.23 -11.68 -4.14
CA ARG A 88 8.31 -13.14 -4.07
C ARG A 88 9.63 -13.65 -4.63
N LYS A 89 10.40 -14.35 -3.80
CA LYS A 89 11.63 -15.07 -4.18
C LYS A 89 11.44 -16.56 -3.95
N GLY A 90 11.12 -17.29 -5.01
CA GLY A 90 10.79 -18.72 -4.93
C GLY A 90 9.52 -18.96 -4.09
N ASN A 91 9.65 -19.70 -2.99
CA ASN A 91 8.56 -19.96 -2.05
C ASN A 91 8.47 -18.95 -0.90
N LYS A 92 9.36 -17.96 -0.85
CA LYS A 92 9.37 -16.92 0.18
C LYS A 92 8.68 -15.67 -0.35
N ILE A 93 7.86 -15.05 0.49
CA ILE A 93 7.21 -13.77 0.24
C ILE A 93 7.73 -12.80 1.29
N TYR A 94 8.03 -11.58 0.87
CA TYR A 94 8.51 -10.49 1.70
C TYR A 94 7.62 -9.28 1.50
N SER A 95 7.48 -8.44 2.52
CA SER A 95 6.77 -7.17 2.43
C SER A 95 7.27 -6.16 3.45
N GLY A 96 6.86 -4.90 3.28
CA GLY A 96 7.11 -3.83 4.24
C GLY A 96 5.91 -3.60 5.17
N ARG A 97 6.18 -3.31 6.44
CA ARG A 97 5.18 -2.83 7.40
C ARG A 97 5.78 -1.74 8.28
N ILE A 98 5.01 -0.68 8.55
CA ILE A 98 5.40 0.39 9.46
C ILE A 98 4.29 0.71 10.45
N ASN A 99 4.66 1.25 11.60
CA ASN A 99 3.75 1.89 12.54
C ASN A 99 4.33 3.23 13.01
N SER A 100 3.47 4.10 13.54
CA SER A 100 3.92 5.32 14.21
C SER A 100 4.35 5.01 15.64
N LYS A 101 5.44 5.63 16.10
CA LYS A 101 5.87 5.55 17.50
C LYS A 101 4.79 6.14 18.40
N ARG A 102 4.52 5.46 19.52
CA ARG A 102 3.48 5.80 20.53
C ARG A 102 3.59 7.19 21.18
N GLU A 103 4.54 8.03 20.81
CA GLU A 103 4.67 9.39 21.38
C GLU A 103 3.63 10.38 20.83
N LYS A 104 2.95 10.04 19.74
CA LYS A 104 1.92 10.87 19.11
C LYS A 104 0.58 10.13 19.01
N GLU A 105 0.02 9.76 20.16
CA GLU A 105 -1.38 9.36 20.22
C GLU A 105 -2.24 10.62 20.12
N PHE A 106 -2.68 10.94 18.90
CA PHE A 106 -3.60 12.04 18.67
C PHE A 106 -5.03 11.52 18.82
N GLN A 107 -5.89 12.25 19.55
CA GLN A 107 -7.33 12.13 19.34
C GLN A 107 -7.69 12.84 18.05
N VAL A 108 -7.56 12.11 16.95
CA VAL A 108 -7.78 12.64 15.60
C VAL A 108 -9.28 12.59 15.27
N SER A 109 -9.85 13.73 14.89
CA SER A 109 -11.23 13.79 14.37
C SER A 109 -11.33 13.28 12.93
N GLN A 110 -10.26 13.41 12.14
CA GLN A 110 -10.18 12.95 10.76
C GLN A 110 -8.73 12.57 10.36
N ASP A 111 -8.52 11.33 9.93
CA ASP A 111 -7.29 10.86 9.30
C ASP A 111 -7.50 10.78 7.77
N ARG A 112 -6.53 11.29 7.01
CA ARG A 112 -6.52 11.24 5.55
C ARG A 112 -5.19 10.67 5.07
N SER A 113 -5.27 9.56 4.35
CA SER A 113 -4.13 8.93 3.69
C SER A 113 -4.45 8.68 2.21
N LYS A 114 -3.48 8.94 1.33
CA LYS A 114 -3.59 8.69 -0.11
C LYS A 114 -2.73 7.49 -0.47
N TYR A 115 -3.34 6.49 -1.11
CA TYR A 115 -2.67 5.24 -1.48
C TYR A 115 -2.78 5.01 -2.98
N GLN A 116 -1.72 4.50 -3.57
CA GLN A 116 -1.74 3.89 -4.90
C GLN A 116 -1.35 2.43 -4.74
N ALA A 117 -2.23 1.51 -5.15
CA ALA A 117 -1.92 0.09 -5.19
C ALA A 117 -1.44 -0.28 -6.60
N SER A 118 -0.35 -1.05 -6.68
CA SER A 118 0.05 -1.75 -7.89
C SER A 118 -0.69 -3.10 -7.96
N GLN A 119 -1.19 -3.45 -9.14
CA GLN A 119 -1.63 -4.81 -9.44
C GLN A 119 -0.57 -5.45 -10.34
N ASP A 120 -0.13 -6.66 -9.99
CA ASP A 120 0.70 -7.51 -10.85
C ASP A 120 -0.15 -8.20 -11.92
#